data_AF-B4W2E7-F1
#
_entry.id   AF-B4W2E7-F1
#
_cell.length_a   1.000
_cell.length_b   1.000
_cell.length_c   1.000
_cell.angle_alpha   90.00
_cell.angle_beta   90.00
_cell.angle_gamma   90.00
#
_symmetry.space_group_name_H-M   'P 1'
#
loop_
_entity.id
_entity.type
_entity.pdbx_description
1 polymer ?
#
loop_
_entity_poly.entity_id
_entity_poly.type
_entity_poly.pdbx_seq_one_letter_code
_entity_poly.pdbx_strand_id
1 'polypeptide(L)'
;MIVLEFKAQGKTTQYTAIDEAIRTAQFVRNKCVRYWMDNPGVGQKDLYRYNTALRAEFPYVKALNSHACQASVERAYSAIARFYDNCRKGLLGQKGYPRFKKNTRSVEYKTSGSSGLSVLNYQF
;
A
#
# COMPACT_ATOMS: atom_id res chain seq x y z
N MET A 1 13.15 -18.91 5.59
CA MET A 1 12.10 -17.97 6.03
C MET A 1 10.95 -18.80 6.55
N ILE A 2 10.70 -18.79 7.86
CA ILE A 2 9.57 -19.50 8.47
C ILE A 2 8.42 -18.51 8.54
N VAL A 3 7.33 -18.76 7.82
CA VAL A 3 6.10 -17.96 7.88
C VAL A 3 5.15 -18.71 8.80
N LEU A 4 4.81 -18.09 9.93
CA LEU A 4 3.81 -18.64 10.85
C LEU A 4 2.48 -17.94 10.56
N GLU A 5 1.52 -18.69 10.02
CA GLU A 5 0.17 -18.21 9.74
C GLU A 5 -0.77 -18.64 10.87
N PHE A 6 -1.29 -17.68 11.63
CA PHE A 6 -2.27 -17.93 12.68
C PHE A 6 -3.56 -17.17 12.36
N LYS A 7 -4.72 -17.83 12.50
CA LYS A 7 -6.02 -17.16 12.44
C LYS A 7 -6.27 -16.47 13.79
N ALA A 8 -6.14 -15.16 13.83
CA ALA A 8 -6.53 -14.40 15.01
C ALA A 8 -8.06 -14.52 15.21
N GLN A 9 -8.49 -15.09 16.34
CA GLN A 9 -9.86 -15.01 16.81
C GLN A 9 -10.05 -13.63 17.47
N GLY A 10 -10.55 -12.69 16.69
CA GLY A 10 -10.80 -11.31 17.12
C GLY A 10 -12.24 -11.10 17.57
N LYS A 11 -12.47 -10.03 18.33
CA LYS A 11 -13.81 -9.49 18.56
C LYS A 11 -14.32 -8.86 17.25
N THR A 12 -15.63 -8.79 17.05
CA THR A 12 -16.25 -8.15 15.86
C THR A 12 -15.70 -6.76 15.58
N THR A 13 -15.47 -5.97 16.63
CA THR A 13 -14.88 -4.63 16.54
C THR A 13 -13.45 -4.62 15.98
N GLN A 14 -12.65 -5.66 16.27
CA GLN A 14 -11.31 -5.80 15.74
C GLN A 14 -11.33 -6.16 14.26
N TYR A 15 -12.26 -7.02 13.83
CA TYR A 15 -12.45 -7.33 12.41
C TYR A 15 -12.87 -6.09 11.61
N THR A 16 -13.81 -5.30 12.14
CA THR A 16 -14.21 -4.03 11.52
C THR A 16 -13.03 -3.06 11.39
N ALA A 17 -12.22 -2.89 12.43
CA ALA A 17 -11.04 -2.03 12.37
C ALA A 17 -10.01 -2.50 11.33
N ILE A 18 -9.84 -3.81 11.15
CA ILE A 18 -8.96 -4.35 10.12
C ILE A 18 -9.54 -4.10 8.71
N ASP A 19 -10.83 -4.32 8.51
CA ASP A 19 -11.49 -4.02 7.23
C ASP A 19 -11.36 -2.54 6.86
N GLU A 20 -11.52 -1.64 7.84
CA GLU A 20 -11.30 -0.20 7.68
C GLU A 20 -9.84 0.13 7.33
N ALA A 21 -8.88 -0.52 7.98
CA ALA A 21 -7.46 -0.35 7.68
C ALA A 21 -7.12 -0.82 6.26
N ILE A 22 -7.66 -1.97 5.82
CA ILE A 22 -7.49 -2.51 4.47
C ILE A 22 -8.08 -1.54 3.42
N ARG A 23 -9.30 -1.04 3.66
CA ARG A 23 -9.96 -0.06 2.78
C ARG A 23 -9.16 1.23 2.70
N THR A 24 -8.63 1.71 3.82
CA THR A 24 -7.81 2.93 3.87
C THR A 24 -6.48 2.76 3.15
N ALA A 25 -5.80 1.63 3.33
CA ALA A 25 -4.57 1.30 2.61
C ALA A 25 -4.81 1.20 1.10
N GLN A 26 -5.91 0.57 0.68
CA GLN A 26 -6.34 0.51 -0.72
C GLN A 26 -6.62 1.92 -1.29
N PHE A 27 -7.27 2.79 -0.52
CA PHE A 27 -7.52 4.18 -0.89
C PHE A 27 -6.22 4.93 -1.14
N VAL A 28 -5.28 4.92 -0.17
CA VAL A 28 -3.97 5.59 -0.29
C VAL A 28 -3.24 5.11 -1.55
N ARG A 29 -3.13 3.78 -1.72
CA ARG A 29 -2.46 3.18 -2.87
C ARG A 29 -3.09 3.62 -4.19
N ASN A 30 -4.42 3.64 -4.30
CA ASN A 30 -5.12 4.05 -5.51
C ASN A 30 -5.00 5.55 -5.79
N LYS A 31 -5.04 6.40 -4.76
CA LYS A 31 -4.82 7.84 -4.90
C LYS A 31 -3.40 8.14 -5.37
N CYS A 32 -2.38 7.45 -4.85
CA CYS A 32 -1.01 7.57 -5.35
C CYS A 32 -0.88 7.16 -6.82
N VAL A 33 -1.53 6.07 -7.24
CA VAL A 33 -1.54 5.67 -8.66
C VAL A 33 -2.24 6.72 -9.52
N ARG A 34 -3.40 7.24 -9.09
CA ARG A 34 -4.11 8.29 -9.82
C ARG A 34 -3.26 9.56 -9.94
N TYR A 35 -2.64 10.00 -8.84
CA TYR A 35 -1.75 11.15 -8.84
C TYR A 35 -0.60 11.00 -9.84
N TRP A 36 0.04 9.83 -9.90
CA TRP A 36 1.05 9.55 -10.92
C TRP A 36 0.50 9.54 -12.35
N MET A 37 -0.71 9.03 -12.58
CA MET A 37 -1.34 9.06 -13.92
C MET A 37 -1.58 10.50 -14.40
N ASP A 38 -1.99 11.38 -13.49
CA ASP A 38 -2.38 12.75 -13.82
C ASP A 38 -1.17 13.71 -13.90
N ASN A 39 0.00 13.31 -13.35
CA ASN A 39 1.17 14.17 -13.23
C ASN A 39 2.43 13.49 -13.84
N PRO A 40 2.83 13.87 -15.06
CA PRO A 40 4.03 13.35 -15.70
C PRO A 40 5.29 13.62 -14.87
N GLY A 41 6.20 12.65 -14.80
CA GLY A 41 7.48 12.81 -14.10
C GLY A 41 7.45 12.60 -12.58
N VAL A 42 6.28 12.29 -11.99
CA VAL A 42 6.16 11.97 -10.56
C VAL A 42 7.01 10.76 -10.19
N GLY A 43 7.93 10.97 -9.24
CA GLY A 43 8.79 9.94 -8.68
C GLY A 43 8.33 9.45 -7.31
N GLN A 44 9.09 8.51 -6.73
CA GLN A 44 8.78 7.94 -5.41
C GLN A 44 8.66 9.00 -4.30
N LYS A 45 9.57 9.98 -4.29
CA LYS A 45 9.59 11.04 -3.28
C LYS A 45 8.33 11.90 -3.34
N ASP A 46 7.80 12.16 -4.53
CA ASP A 46 6.59 12.94 -4.72
C ASP A 46 5.35 12.18 -4.24
N LEU A 47 5.32 10.86 -4.43
CA LEU A 47 4.24 10.03 -3.88
C LEU A 47 4.21 10.02 -2.34
N TYR A 48 5.38 10.05 -1.68
CA TYR A 48 5.43 10.19 -0.22
C TYR A 48 4.94 11.57 0.24
N ARG A 49 5.33 12.65 -0.45
CA ARG A 49 4.84 14.01 -0.18
C ARG A 49 3.33 14.08 -0.36
N TYR A 50 2.82 13.49 -1.44
CA TYR A 50 1.39 13.40 -1.71
C TYR A 50 0.64 12.63 -0.62
N ASN A 51 1.20 11.52 -0.11
CA ASN A 51 0.62 10.81 1.03
C ASN A 51 0.57 11.66 2.31
N THR A 52 1.54 12.53 2.56
CA THR A 52 1.48 13.49 3.68
C THR A 52 0.29 14.45 3.49
N ALA A 53 0.04 14.94 2.27
CA ALA A 53 -1.12 15.76 1.98
C ALA A 53 -2.44 14.99 2.18
N LEU A 54 -2.52 13.73 1.71
CA LEU A 54 -3.69 12.86 1.96
C LEU A 54 -3.96 12.64 3.45
N ARG A 55 -2.91 12.49 4.27
CA ARG A 55 -3.03 12.36 5.73
C ARG A 55 -3.51 13.66 6.40
N ALA A 56 -3.25 14.81 5.80
CA ALA A 56 -3.76 16.09 6.29
C ALA A 56 -5.23 16.30 5.89
N GLU A 57 -5.61 15.87 4.68
CA GLU A 57 -6.96 16.03 4.11
C GLU A 57 -7.96 15.04 4.70
N PHE A 58 -7.57 13.78 4.91
CA PHE A 58 -8.48 12.70 5.29
C PHE A 58 -8.18 12.18 6.70
N PRO A 59 -9.05 12.46 7.71
CA PRO A 59 -8.83 12.03 9.09
C PRO A 59 -8.68 10.50 9.24
N TYR A 60 -9.39 9.71 8.45
CA TYR A 60 -9.26 8.24 8.47
C TYR A 60 -7.92 7.75 7.92
N VAL A 61 -7.31 8.48 6.97
CA VAL A 61 -5.94 8.21 6.50
C VAL A 61 -4.91 8.60 7.57
N LYS A 62 -5.17 9.69 8.31
CA LYS A 62 -4.34 10.09 9.46
C LYS A 62 -4.38 9.04 10.58
N ALA A 63 -5.56 8.49 10.84
CA ALA A 63 -5.79 7.45 11.84
C ALA A 63 -5.10 6.12 11.50
N LEU A 64 -4.93 5.82 10.20
CA LEU A 64 -4.10 4.70 9.78
C LEU A 64 -2.63 4.92 10.20
N ASN A 65 -1.98 3.85 10.66
CA ASN A 65 -0.58 3.90 11.04
C ASN A 65 0.32 4.41 9.89
N SER A 66 1.31 5.23 10.22
CA SER A 66 2.23 5.83 9.26
C SER A 66 2.98 4.79 8.41
N HIS A 67 3.39 3.67 8.98
CA HIS A 67 4.06 2.59 8.26
C HIS A 67 3.12 1.87 7.28
N ALA A 68 1.84 1.71 7.64
CA ALA A 68 0.84 1.14 6.72
C ALA A 68 0.58 2.07 5.53
N CYS A 69 0.56 3.40 5.77
CA CYS A 69 0.53 4.37 4.68
C CYS A 69 1.80 4.28 3.80
N GLN A 70 2.99 4.20 4.40
CA GLN A 70 4.26 4.04 3.67
C GLN A 70 4.26 2.77 2.81
N ALA A 71 3.86 1.62 3.36
CA ALA A 71 3.75 0.37 2.62
C ALA A 71 2.75 0.48 1.45
N SER A 72 1.66 1.24 1.63
CA SER A 72 0.69 1.50 0.56
C SER A 72 1.28 2.35 -0.58
N VAL A 73 2.10 3.35 -0.24
CA VAL A 73 2.86 4.17 -1.21
C VAL A 73 3.92 3.32 -1.92
N GLU A 74 4.66 2.49 -1.19
CA GLU A 74 5.65 1.56 -1.75
C GLU A 74 5.00 0.62 -2.76
N ARG A 75 3.86 0.02 -2.42
CA ARG A 75 3.09 -0.86 -3.31
C ARG A 75 2.58 -0.12 -4.56
N ALA A 76 2.21 1.15 -4.45
CA ALA A 76 1.88 1.98 -5.63
C ALA A 76 3.12 2.18 -6.51
N TYR A 77 4.23 2.58 -5.91
CA TYR A 77 5.49 2.84 -6.61
C TYR A 77 6.06 1.57 -7.26
N SER A 78 6.03 0.42 -6.60
CA SER A 78 6.48 -0.86 -7.18
C SER A 78 5.69 -1.22 -8.45
N ALA A 79 4.40 -0.91 -8.52
CA ALA A 79 3.60 -1.13 -9.73
C ALA A 79 4.04 -0.19 -10.86
N ILE A 80 4.33 1.07 -10.54
CA ILE A 80 4.82 2.08 -11.49
C ILE A 80 6.23 1.73 -11.99
N ALA A 81 7.14 1.38 -11.09
CA ALA A 81 8.50 0.97 -11.41
C ALA A 81 8.51 -0.26 -12.33
N ARG A 82 7.70 -1.28 -12.01
CA ARG A 82 7.53 -2.46 -12.88
C ARG A 82 7.03 -2.10 -14.27
N PHE A 83 6.11 -1.15 -14.38
CA PHE A 83 5.64 -0.67 -15.68
C PHE A 83 6.79 -0.06 -16.51
N TYR A 84 7.57 0.84 -15.92
CA TYR A 84 8.73 1.43 -16.60
C TYR A 84 9.80 0.40 -16.93
N ASP A 85 10.09 -0.54 -16.03
CA ASP A 85 11.04 -1.63 -16.26
C ASP A 85 10.63 -2.50 -17.45
N ASN A 86 9.35 -2.85 -17.53
CA ASN A 86 8.82 -3.65 -18.63
C ASN A 86 8.83 -2.87 -19.96
N CYS A 87 8.59 -1.55 -19.91
CA CYS A 87 8.74 -0.67 -21.06
C CYS A 87 10.19 -0.63 -21.56
N ARG A 88 11.17 -0.49 -20.66
CA ARG A 88 12.61 -0.48 -20.99
C ARG A 88 13.07 -1.81 -21.58
N LYS A 89 12.56 -2.93 -21.09
CA LYS A 89 12.88 -4.28 -21.58
C LYS A 89 12.19 -4.65 -22.89
N GLY A 90 11.31 -3.80 -23.42
CA GLY A 90 10.61 -4.08 -24.69
C GLY A 90 9.66 -5.27 -24.64
N LEU A 91 9.19 -5.69 -23.45
CA LEU A 91 8.33 -6.86 -23.32
C LEU A 91 6.98 -6.63 -24.01
N LEU A 92 6.68 -7.42 -25.04
CA LEU A 92 5.38 -7.44 -25.72
C LEU A 92 4.32 -8.09 -24.80
N GLY A 93 3.16 -7.45 -24.63
CA GLY A 93 2.01 -7.98 -23.87
C GLY A 93 2.06 -7.85 -22.33
N GLN A 94 3.23 -7.61 -21.73
CA GLN A 94 3.38 -7.56 -20.25
C GLN A 94 3.71 -6.18 -19.66
N LYS A 95 3.67 -5.10 -20.46
CA LYS A 95 3.94 -3.74 -19.94
C LYS A 95 3.00 -3.39 -18.78
N GLY A 96 1.74 -3.84 -18.83
CA GLY A 96 0.84 -3.89 -17.67
C GLY A 96 0.72 -2.57 -16.91
N TYR A 97 0.11 -1.56 -17.55
CA TYR A 97 -0.09 -0.24 -16.93
C TYR A 97 -0.69 -0.35 -15.51
N PRO A 98 -0.21 0.44 -14.53
CA PRO A 98 -0.74 0.38 -13.18
C PRO A 98 -2.26 0.58 -13.17
N ARG A 99 -3.00 -0.39 -12.61
CA ARG A 99 -4.48 -0.31 -12.48
C ARG A 99 -4.87 -0.06 -11.03
N PHE A 100 -6.05 0.51 -10.81
CA PHE A 100 -6.63 0.61 -9.47
C PHE A 100 -6.95 -0.77 -8.90
N LYS A 101 -6.66 -0.96 -7.62
CA LYS A 101 -7.02 -2.18 -6.90
C LYS A 101 -8.48 -2.07 -6.48
N LYS A 102 -9.26 -3.11 -6.77
CA LYS A 102 -10.68 -3.23 -6.38
C LYS A 102 -10.84 -4.08 -5.11
N ASN A 103 -10.06 -5.15 -5.02
CA ASN A 103 -10.11 -6.10 -3.91
C ASN A 103 -8.72 -6.20 -3.27
N THR A 104 -8.58 -5.71 -2.05
CA THR A 104 -7.38 -5.85 -1.22
C THR A 104 -7.76 -6.67 0.00
N ARG A 105 -6.91 -7.62 0.39
CA ARG A 105 -7.15 -8.55 1.52
C ARG A 105 -6.11 -8.45 2.63
N SER A 106 -5.17 -7.52 2.48
CA SER A 106 -4.09 -7.34 3.44
C SER A 106 -3.68 -5.88 3.54
N VAL A 107 -3.28 -5.51 4.75
CA VAL A 107 -2.56 -4.27 5.04
C VAL A 107 -1.22 -4.68 5.64
N GLU A 108 -0.14 -4.16 5.08
CA GLU A 108 1.20 -4.41 5.61
C GLU A 108 1.49 -3.41 6.71
N TYR A 109 2.01 -3.93 7.82
CA TYR A 109 2.52 -3.14 8.92
C TYR A 109 3.96 -3.56 9.20
N LYS A 110 4.87 -2.57 9.24
CA LYS A 110 6.27 -2.76 9.62
C LYS A 110 6.46 -2.11 10.99
N THR A 111 6.76 -2.88 12.02
CA THR A 111 7.27 -2.40 13.31
C THR A 111 8.77 -2.14 13.19
N SER A 112 9.22 -0.90 13.33
CA SER A 112 10.64 -0.62 13.57
C SER A 112 10.92 -0.72 15.07
N GLY A 113 11.16 -1.94 15.54
CA GLY A 113 11.70 -2.22 16.87
C GLY A 113 12.88 -3.16 16.71
N SER A 114 14.04 -2.80 17.27
CA SER A 114 15.20 -3.68 17.33
C SER A 114 14.78 -5.04 17.89
N SER A 115 15.24 -6.11 17.23
CA SER A 115 14.90 -7.53 17.39
C SER A 115 13.67 -8.05 16.62
N GLY A 116 13.96 -8.82 15.56
CA GLY A 116 13.03 -9.77 14.93
C GLY A 116 12.02 -9.17 13.95
N LEU A 117 12.32 -9.24 12.65
CA LEU A 117 11.35 -9.03 11.58
C LEU A 117 10.11 -9.93 11.81
N SER A 118 9.03 -9.33 12.26
CA SER A 118 7.69 -9.92 12.25
C SER A 118 6.82 -9.03 11.36
N VAL A 119 6.77 -9.37 10.06
CA VAL A 119 5.76 -8.83 9.16
C VAL A 119 4.44 -9.50 9.54
N LEU A 120 3.62 -8.82 10.34
CA LEU A 120 2.24 -9.24 10.54
C LEU A 120 1.47 -8.93 9.25
N ASN A 121 1.54 -9.87 8.30
CA ASN A 121 0.61 -9.96 7.20
C ASN A 121 -0.71 -10.49 7.78
N TYR A 122 -1.62 -9.59 8.15
CA TYR A 122 -3.01 -10.00 8.32
C TYR A 122 -3.57 -10.30 6.93
N GLN A 123 -3.54 -11.58 6.54
CA GLN A 123 -4.30 -12.12 5.43
C GLN A 123 -5.58 -12.75 5.98
N PHE A 124 -6.73 -12.34 5.43
CA PHE A 124 -8.02 -13.01 5.62
C PHE A 124 -8.50 -13.66 4.32
#